data_AF-A0A437RDZ4-F1
#
_entry.id   AF-A0A437RDZ4-F1
#
_cell.length_a   1.000
_cell.length_b   1.000
_cell.length_c   1.000
_cell.angle_alpha   90.00
_cell.angle_beta   90.00
_cell.angle_gamma   90.00
#
_symmetry.space_group_name_H-M   'P 1'
#
loop_
_entity.id
_entity.type
_entity.pdbx_description
1 polymer ?
#
loop_
_entity_poly.entity_id
_entity_poly.type
_entity_poly.pdbx_seq_one_letter_code
_entity_poly.pdbx_strand_id
1 'polypeptide(L)'
;MPGRLQFDFSPQPRGHARNDGSPMRVLVVGDFSARPGSEKRPLAERPTHRIDVDTLDAVMQKLAPRLAIGGGEIGFESLDDFHPDALFARLPVFASLRQMRRRLMDPAQFAQAAAELGSAAPAPAAAPPAADSGSLLAGLLGGRPAGLASTPTAAPSPAAAGAAGVDAFIRSVIAPHIQPDHRQEQATLVASVDKATAAEMRAVLHAPAFQALESAWRGVQWLISSLELDETLELHLLDASREELTADIVASQGRLTETGLHRALADRWRNQPGAQGWTVIAGLQHFGPADADIGLIAALGLIASQSGGPWLAGADTALALAEPAALTGWATLRRSEAAPWLGLAAPRVLLRLPYGQRSDPCSAFAFEEFPGGSPVHEALLWGPGSLAVALLLGRAYTQKGWQFEPGDEREIGDLPAYHYTQDGEPEMQACAEAYLGEQAGQALLGAGLMPVLSHKHRNAVTVMRFQSIAEPAQPLPVGSARR
;
A
#
# COMPACT_ATOMS: atom_id res chain seq x y z
N MET A 1 31.17 -16.85 -5.44
CA MET A 1 31.74 -15.57 -5.91
C MET A 1 30.66 -14.84 -6.69
N PRO A 2 29.80 -14.03 -6.05
CA PRO A 2 28.89 -13.17 -6.81
C PRO A 2 29.72 -12.09 -7.52
N GLY A 3 29.49 -11.93 -8.81
CA GLY A 3 30.23 -11.00 -9.66
C GLY A 3 30.07 -9.58 -9.14
N ARG A 4 31.18 -8.97 -8.73
CA ARG A 4 31.26 -7.55 -8.40
C ARG A 4 30.87 -6.78 -9.66
N LEU A 5 29.69 -6.16 -9.68
CA LEU A 5 29.25 -5.30 -10.78
C LEU A 5 30.28 -4.16 -10.90
N GLN A 6 31.17 -4.28 -11.87
CA GLN A 6 32.17 -3.28 -12.18
C GLN A 6 31.60 -2.42 -13.31
N PHE A 7 31.21 -1.20 -12.98
CA PHE A 7 30.72 -0.24 -13.96
C PHE A 7 31.94 0.42 -14.62
N ASP A 8 32.06 0.29 -15.94
CA ASP A 8 33.06 1.02 -16.71
C ASP A 8 32.48 2.42 -16.98
N PHE A 9 32.58 3.27 -15.96
CA PHE A 9 31.90 4.55 -15.92
C PHE A 9 32.84 5.58 -15.29
N SER A 10 33.23 6.58 -16.07
CA SER A 10 33.95 7.75 -15.58
C SER A 10 32.97 8.92 -15.50
N PRO A 11 32.37 9.22 -14.34
CA PRO A 11 31.50 10.36 -14.20
C PRO A 11 32.31 11.64 -14.40
N GLN A 12 31.97 12.42 -15.42
CA GLN A 12 32.20 13.87 -15.35
C GLN A 12 30.93 14.47 -14.73
N PRO A 13 30.92 14.79 -13.43
CA PRO A 13 29.76 15.41 -12.80
C PRO A 13 29.45 16.73 -13.51
N ARG A 14 28.22 16.88 -13.99
CA ARG A 14 27.76 18.09 -14.71
C ARG A 14 26.72 18.82 -13.89
N GLY A 15 27.15 19.38 -12.76
CA GLY A 15 26.38 20.39 -12.05
C GLY A 15 26.47 21.72 -12.81
N HIS A 16 25.47 22.04 -13.64
CA HIS A 16 25.37 23.40 -14.18
C HIS A 16 24.93 24.33 -13.05
N ALA A 17 25.59 25.48 -12.92
CA ALA A 17 25.13 26.52 -12.00
C ALA A 17 23.72 26.96 -12.42
N ARG A 18 22.73 26.65 -11.59
CA ARG A 18 21.34 27.04 -11.82
C ARG A 18 21.19 28.54 -11.57
N ASN A 19 20.38 29.20 -12.38
CA ASN A 19 20.18 30.65 -12.36
C ASN A 19 18.69 30.99 -12.21
N ASP A 20 18.40 32.25 -11.83
CA ASP A 20 17.02 32.72 -11.58
C ASP A 20 16.05 32.54 -12.76
N GLY A 21 16.53 32.30 -13.98
CA GLY A 21 15.70 32.07 -15.16
C GLY A 21 15.26 30.63 -15.41
N SER A 22 15.74 29.65 -14.64
CA SER A 22 15.40 28.23 -14.83
C SER A 22 14.46 27.68 -13.75
N PRO A 23 13.47 26.85 -14.12
CA PRO A 23 12.59 26.24 -13.13
C PRO A 23 13.26 25.13 -12.33
N MET A 24 12.82 24.97 -11.09
CA MET A 24 13.03 23.75 -10.32
C MET A 24 12.13 22.64 -10.88
N ARG A 25 12.75 21.60 -11.47
CA ARG A 25 12.03 20.44 -12.02
C ARG A 25 12.15 19.21 -11.15
N VAL A 26 11.10 18.84 -10.45
CA VAL A 26 11.05 17.58 -9.68
C VAL A 26 10.53 16.47 -10.57
N LEU A 27 11.31 15.41 -10.77
CA LEU A 27 10.86 14.20 -11.46
C LEU A 27 10.52 13.11 -10.45
N VAL A 28 9.32 12.54 -10.52
CA VAL A 28 8.94 11.35 -9.76
C VAL A 28 9.02 10.12 -10.68
N VAL A 29 9.73 9.09 -10.25
CA VAL A 29 9.91 7.85 -11.01
C VAL A 29 9.32 6.67 -10.24
N GLY A 30 8.33 6.01 -10.84
CA GLY A 30 7.65 4.88 -10.22
C GLY A 30 6.77 4.11 -11.19
N ASP A 31 6.17 3.02 -10.73
CA ASP A 31 5.24 2.23 -11.54
C ASP A 31 3.82 2.81 -11.46
N PHE A 32 3.52 3.74 -12.36
CA PHE A 32 2.24 4.44 -12.36
C PHE A 32 1.18 3.72 -13.18
N SER A 33 1.56 2.86 -14.12
CA SER A 33 0.59 2.08 -14.88
C SER A 33 0.37 0.66 -14.35
N ALA A 34 1.29 0.12 -13.54
CA ALA A 34 1.26 -1.29 -13.09
C ALA A 34 1.14 -2.31 -14.23
N ARG A 35 1.40 -1.89 -15.47
CA ARG A 35 1.37 -2.73 -16.66
C ARG A 35 2.69 -3.49 -16.79
N PRO A 36 2.69 -4.69 -17.39
CA PRO A 36 3.92 -5.38 -17.75
C PRO A 36 4.80 -4.50 -18.65
N GLY A 37 6.11 -4.51 -18.41
CA GLY A 37 7.05 -3.70 -19.21
C GLY A 37 7.05 -4.03 -20.71
N SER A 38 6.62 -5.25 -21.10
CA SER A 38 6.42 -5.67 -22.49
C SER A 38 5.34 -4.87 -23.24
N GLU A 39 4.43 -4.24 -22.52
CA GLU A 39 3.35 -3.42 -23.09
C GLU A 39 3.67 -1.93 -23.08
N LYS A 40 4.73 -1.54 -22.37
CA LYS A 40 5.20 -0.16 -22.30
C LYS A 40 6.23 0.08 -23.41
N ARG A 41 6.37 1.34 -23.83
CA ARG A 41 7.45 1.73 -24.75
C ARG A 41 8.81 1.49 -24.09
N PRO A 42 9.91 1.29 -24.84
CA PRO A 42 11.25 1.25 -24.25
C PRO A 42 11.53 2.50 -23.40
N LEU A 43 12.25 2.36 -22.28
CA LEU A 43 12.52 3.48 -21.34
C LEU A 43 13.08 4.72 -22.06
N ALA A 44 13.97 4.54 -23.03
CA ALA A 44 14.58 5.61 -23.82
C ALA A 44 13.57 6.52 -24.53
N GLU A 45 12.39 6.00 -24.89
CA GLU A 45 11.37 6.67 -25.69
C GLU A 45 10.17 7.12 -24.86
N ARG A 46 10.16 6.83 -23.54
CA ARG A 46 9.04 7.21 -22.68
C ARG A 46 9.01 8.73 -22.46
N PRO A 47 7.85 9.37 -22.64
CA PRO A 47 7.70 10.76 -22.26
C PRO A 47 7.73 10.90 -20.74
N THR A 48 8.15 12.08 -20.27
CA THR A 48 7.81 12.53 -18.92
C THR A 48 6.52 13.34 -19.01
N HIS A 49 5.69 13.27 -17.98
CA HIS A 49 4.40 13.95 -17.93
C HIS A 49 4.47 15.05 -16.88
N ARG A 50 4.34 16.32 -17.29
CA ARG A 50 4.11 17.41 -16.33
C ARG A 50 2.75 17.19 -15.67
N ILE A 51 2.68 17.32 -14.34
CA ILE A 51 1.45 17.16 -13.57
C ILE A 51 1.27 18.34 -12.60
N ASP A 52 0.02 18.74 -12.46
CA ASP A 52 -0.55 19.64 -11.47
C ASP A 52 -1.96 19.15 -11.08
N VAL A 53 -2.70 19.94 -10.30
CA VAL A 53 -4.06 19.62 -9.85
C VAL A 53 -5.06 19.44 -11.02
N ASP A 54 -4.85 20.13 -12.14
CA ASP A 54 -5.77 20.13 -13.28
C ASP A 54 -5.48 18.99 -14.27
N THR A 55 -4.26 18.46 -14.27
CA THR A 55 -3.78 17.49 -15.26
C THR A 55 -3.64 16.07 -14.72
N LEU A 56 -3.78 15.85 -13.40
CA LEU A 56 -3.61 14.55 -12.75
C LEU A 56 -4.44 13.44 -13.42
N ASP A 57 -5.76 13.61 -13.52
CA ASP A 57 -6.66 12.59 -14.07
C ASP A 57 -6.38 12.34 -15.56
N ALA A 58 -6.10 13.38 -16.33
CA ALA A 58 -5.76 13.25 -17.75
C ALA A 58 -4.48 12.44 -17.96
N VAL A 59 -3.48 12.60 -17.08
CA VAL A 59 -2.25 11.80 -17.13
C VAL A 59 -2.51 10.37 -16.65
N MET A 60 -3.34 10.16 -15.62
CA MET A 60 -3.76 8.84 -15.18
C MET A 60 -4.44 8.07 -16.33
N GLN A 61 -5.44 8.66 -16.98
CA GLN A 61 -6.11 8.07 -18.14
C GLN A 61 -5.14 7.75 -19.29
N LYS A 62 -4.16 8.61 -19.54
CA LYS A 62 -3.13 8.39 -20.57
C LYS A 62 -2.19 7.23 -20.23
N LEU A 63 -1.83 7.06 -18.97
CA LEU A 63 -1.03 5.94 -18.50
C LEU A 63 -1.84 4.64 -18.42
N ALA A 64 -3.17 4.76 -18.33
CA ALA A 64 -4.13 3.66 -18.22
C ALA A 64 -3.69 2.58 -17.20
N PRO A 65 -3.55 2.95 -15.91
CA PRO A 65 -3.20 2.00 -14.86
C PRO A 65 -4.18 0.85 -14.79
N ARG A 66 -3.67 -0.37 -14.62
CA ARG A 66 -4.52 -1.56 -14.50
C ARG A 66 -3.87 -2.66 -13.65
N LEU A 67 -4.69 -3.38 -12.91
CA LEU A 67 -4.27 -4.45 -12.01
C LEU A 67 -5.18 -5.65 -12.11
N ALA A 68 -4.59 -6.86 -12.02
CA ALA A 68 -5.33 -8.09 -11.83
C ALA A 68 -5.51 -8.37 -10.34
N ILE A 69 -6.74 -8.24 -9.83
CA ILE A 69 -7.08 -8.39 -8.41
C ILE A 69 -8.56 -8.78 -8.24
N GLY A 70 -8.93 -9.45 -7.14
CA GLY A 70 -10.33 -9.77 -6.85
C GLY A 70 -11.01 -10.62 -7.94
N GLY A 71 -10.26 -11.52 -8.56
CA GLY A 71 -10.75 -12.42 -9.62
C GLY A 71 -10.99 -11.76 -10.99
N GLY A 72 -10.52 -10.52 -11.21
CA GLY A 72 -10.64 -9.82 -12.49
C GLY A 72 -9.52 -8.81 -12.72
N GLU A 73 -9.62 -8.07 -13.83
CA GLU A 73 -8.78 -6.91 -14.10
C GLU A 73 -9.57 -5.62 -13.87
N ILE A 74 -8.96 -4.64 -13.21
CA ILE A 74 -9.53 -3.32 -12.97
C ILE A 74 -8.57 -2.23 -13.47
N GLY A 75 -9.12 -1.22 -14.15
CA GLY A 75 -8.39 -0.02 -14.58
C GLY A 75 -8.73 1.19 -13.70
N PHE A 76 -7.83 2.17 -13.65
CA PHE A 76 -8.00 3.39 -12.86
C PHE A 76 -7.92 4.62 -13.76
N GLU A 77 -8.94 5.48 -13.70
CA GLU A 77 -9.05 6.71 -14.49
C GLU A 77 -8.97 7.96 -13.60
N SER A 78 -9.26 7.82 -12.30
CA SER A 78 -9.13 8.85 -11.27
C SER A 78 -8.78 8.24 -9.91
N LEU A 79 -8.47 9.09 -8.93
CA LEU A 79 -8.19 8.64 -7.56
C LEU A 79 -9.41 8.05 -6.84
N ASP A 80 -10.62 8.45 -7.24
CA ASP A 80 -11.87 7.94 -6.66
C ASP A 80 -12.06 6.45 -6.97
N ASP A 81 -11.40 5.93 -8.02
CA ASP A 81 -11.44 4.50 -8.36
C ASP A 81 -10.74 3.61 -7.34
N PHE A 82 -9.87 4.16 -6.48
CA PHE A 82 -9.26 3.45 -5.37
C PHE A 82 -10.19 3.34 -4.15
N HIS A 83 -11.31 4.07 -4.12
CA HIS A 83 -12.23 4.06 -3.01
C HIS A 83 -13.01 2.73 -2.92
N PRO A 84 -13.28 2.17 -1.72
CA PRO A 84 -13.95 0.90 -1.56
C PRO A 84 -15.33 0.82 -2.23
N ASP A 85 -16.08 1.92 -2.29
CA ASP A 85 -17.36 1.95 -3.00
C ASP A 85 -17.19 1.72 -4.52
N ALA A 86 -16.16 2.31 -5.14
CA ALA A 86 -15.85 2.12 -6.55
C ALA A 86 -15.38 0.68 -6.82
N LEU A 87 -14.48 0.17 -5.98
CA LEU A 87 -13.99 -1.22 -6.06
C LEU A 87 -15.13 -2.22 -5.88
N PHE A 88 -15.99 -1.98 -4.89
CA PHE A 88 -17.18 -2.78 -4.63
C PHE A 88 -18.07 -2.80 -5.86
N ALA A 89 -18.34 -1.67 -6.50
CA ALA A 89 -19.17 -1.62 -7.71
C ALA A 89 -18.57 -2.40 -8.89
N ARG A 90 -17.25 -2.27 -9.12
CA ARG A 90 -16.60 -2.66 -10.38
C ARG A 90 -15.97 -4.06 -10.39
N LEU A 91 -15.51 -4.59 -9.25
CA LEU A 91 -14.82 -5.88 -9.24
C LEU A 91 -15.79 -7.08 -9.33
N PRO A 92 -15.45 -8.13 -10.11
CA PRO A 92 -16.30 -9.31 -10.26
C PRO A 92 -16.59 -10.06 -8.97
N VAL A 93 -15.61 -10.19 -8.06
CA VAL A 93 -15.81 -10.88 -6.77
C VAL A 93 -16.97 -10.28 -5.97
N PHE A 94 -17.11 -8.95 -5.98
CA PHE A 94 -18.20 -8.27 -5.29
C PHE A 94 -19.52 -8.37 -6.04
N ALA A 95 -19.54 -8.58 -7.35
CA ALA A 95 -20.77 -8.79 -8.11
C ALA A 95 -21.50 -10.05 -7.61
N SER A 96 -20.76 -11.14 -7.40
CA SER A 96 -21.27 -12.39 -6.84
C SER A 96 -21.82 -12.19 -5.42
N LEU A 97 -21.11 -11.46 -4.56
CA LEU A 97 -21.54 -11.17 -3.19
C LEU A 97 -22.79 -10.28 -3.15
N ARG A 98 -22.87 -9.25 -4.01
CA ARG A 98 -24.07 -8.41 -4.16
C ARG A 98 -25.27 -9.24 -4.61
N GLN A 99 -25.09 -10.13 -5.58
CA GLN A 99 -26.15 -11.00 -6.06
C GLN A 99 -26.63 -11.93 -4.95
N MET A 100 -25.72 -12.57 -4.21
CA MET A 100 -26.06 -13.43 -3.07
C MET A 100 -26.86 -12.66 -2.01
N ARG A 101 -26.39 -11.47 -1.63
CA ARG A 101 -27.09 -10.61 -0.66
C ARG A 101 -28.51 -10.25 -1.13
N ARG A 102 -28.69 -9.90 -2.41
CA ARG A 102 -30.02 -9.59 -2.99
C ARG A 102 -30.94 -10.81 -2.96
N ARG A 103 -30.44 -12.00 -3.29
CA ARG A 103 -31.21 -13.26 -3.28
C ARG A 103 -31.65 -13.67 -1.87
N LEU A 104 -30.80 -13.44 -0.86
CA LEU A 104 -31.17 -13.66 0.54
C LEU A 104 -32.20 -12.63 1.05
N MET A 105 -32.27 -11.44 0.46
CA MET A 105 -33.24 -10.41 0.79
C MET A 105 -34.59 -10.61 0.09
N ASP A 106 -34.63 -11.38 -0.99
CA ASP A 106 -35.86 -11.72 -1.73
C ASP A 106 -36.53 -12.96 -1.11
N PRO A 107 -37.75 -12.84 -0.55
CA PRO A 107 -38.47 -13.96 0.04
C PRO A 107 -38.67 -15.15 -0.90
N ALA A 108 -38.78 -14.92 -2.22
CA ALA A 108 -38.98 -15.97 -3.20
C ALA A 108 -37.70 -16.79 -3.47
N GLN A 109 -36.52 -16.20 -3.26
CA GLN A 109 -35.22 -16.81 -3.58
C GLN A 109 -34.45 -17.23 -2.34
N PHE A 110 -34.91 -16.84 -1.14
CA PHE A 110 -34.26 -17.10 0.13
C PHE A 110 -33.88 -18.58 0.33
N ALA A 111 -34.82 -19.50 0.16
CA ALA A 111 -34.58 -20.92 0.43
C ALA A 111 -33.47 -21.53 -0.44
N GLN A 112 -33.40 -21.12 -1.71
CA GLN A 112 -32.36 -21.57 -2.63
C GLN A 112 -31.00 -20.97 -2.26
N ALA A 113 -30.95 -19.66 -1.98
CA ALA A 113 -29.72 -18.97 -1.61
C ALA A 113 -29.15 -19.46 -0.26
N ALA A 114 -30.03 -19.72 0.72
CA ALA A 114 -29.64 -20.30 2.00
C ALA A 114 -29.08 -21.72 1.84
N ALA A 115 -29.67 -22.55 0.98
CA ALA A 115 -29.16 -23.88 0.68
C ALA A 115 -27.78 -23.84 -0.01
N GLU A 116 -27.55 -22.90 -0.93
CA GLU A 116 -26.25 -22.71 -1.59
C GLU A 116 -25.16 -22.37 -0.56
N LEU A 117 -25.41 -21.44 0.36
CA LEU A 117 -24.48 -21.11 1.44
C LEU A 117 -24.27 -22.27 2.43
N GLY A 118 -25.32 -23.02 2.77
CA GLY A 118 -25.23 -24.19 3.65
C GLY A 118 -24.47 -25.36 3.02
N SER A 119 -24.55 -25.53 1.70
CA SER A 119 -23.80 -26.55 0.95
C SER A 119 -22.32 -26.20 0.73
N ALA A 120 -21.97 -24.92 0.88
CA ALA A 120 -20.61 -24.40 0.73
C ALA A 120 -19.84 -24.31 2.06
N ALA A 121 -20.39 -24.82 3.16
CA ALA A 121 -19.67 -24.90 4.42
C ALA A 121 -18.39 -25.74 4.24
N PRO A 122 -17.21 -25.27 4.71
CA PRO A 122 -16.02 -26.10 4.69
C PRO A 122 -16.30 -27.34 5.54
N ALA A 123 -16.04 -28.52 4.98
CA ALA A 123 -16.04 -29.76 5.75
C ALA A 123 -15.18 -29.54 7.02
N PRO A 124 -15.64 -29.95 8.21
CA PRO A 124 -14.83 -29.79 9.40
C PRO A 124 -13.49 -30.49 9.17
N ALA A 125 -12.41 -29.73 9.34
CA ALA A 125 -11.06 -30.27 9.33
C ALA A 125 -11.01 -31.47 10.28
N ALA A 126 -10.60 -32.61 9.74
CA ALA A 126 -10.49 -33.86 10.48
C ALA A 126 -9.64 -33.61 11.74
N ALA A 127 -10.26 -33.81 12.90
CA ALA A 127 -9.52 -33.87 14.15
C ALA A 127 -8.49 -35.01 14.08
N PRO A 128 -7.27 -34.83 14.64
CA PRO A 128 -6.30 -35.92 14.70
C PRO A 128 -6.84 -37.05 15.58
N PRO A 129 -6.43 -38.31 15.33
CA PRO A 129 -6.93 -39.45 16.09
C PRO A 129 -6.44 -39.35 17.53
N ALA A 130 -7.38 -39.28 18.48
CA ALA A 130 -7.08 -39.45 19.89
C ALA A 130 -6.61 -40.89 20.12
N ALA A 131 -5.37 -41.02 20.61
CA ALA A 131 -4.84 -42.26 21.12
C ALA A 131 -5.49 -42.64 22.46
N ASP A 132 -5.71 -43.93 22.55
CA ASP A 132 -6.11 -44.78 23.66
C ASP A 132 -5.67 -44.32 25.07
N SER A 133 -6.62 -44.23 26.00
CA SER A 133 -6.42 -44.41 27.44
C SER A 133 -7.78 -44.43 28.15
N GLY A 134 -8.18 -45.58 28.71
CA GLY A 134 -9.20 -45.58 29.76
C GLY A 134 -10.19 -46.74 29.83
N SER A 135 -9.91 -47.93 29.31
CA SER A 135 -10.63 -49.15 29.70
C SER A 135 -10.06 -49.73 31.00
N LEU A 136 -10.33 -49.11 32.15
CA LEU A 136 -10.22 -49.74 33.47
C LEU A 136 -11.08 -48.96 34.46
N LEU A 137 -12.38 -49.31 34.55
CA LEU A 137 -13.31 -49.14 35.71
C LEU A 137 -14.79 -49.09 35.30
N ALA A 138 -15.28 -50.02 34.48
CA ALA A 138 -16.72 -50.26 34.35
C ALA A 138 -17.08 -51.75 34.18
N GLY A 139 -16.15 -52.65 34.52
CA GLY A 139 -16.39 -54.09 34.62
C GLY A 139 -16.97 -54.53 35.97
N LEU A 140 -17.56 -53.63 36.75
CA LEU A 140 -17.96 -53.94 38.13
C LEU A 140 -19.45 -54.00 38.41
N LEU A 141 -20.36 -53.56 37.54
CA LEU A 141 -21.79 -53.66 37.86
C LEU A 141 -22.67 -53.80 36.60
N GLY A 142 -22.89 -55.04 36.15
CA GLY A 142 -23.94 -55.31 35.16
C GLY A 142 -24.04 -56.76 34.68
N GLY A 143 -25.00 -57.51 35.24
CA GLY A 143 -25.52 -58.75 34.64
C GLY A 143 -26.43 -59.52 35.60
N ARG A 144 -27.75 -59.23 35.62
CA ARG A 144 -28.87 -59.98 34.95
C ARG A 144 -29.36 -61.20 35.76
N PRO A 145 -30.56 -61.79 35.54
CA PRO A 145 -31.74 -61.38 34.75
C PRO A 145 -33.14 -61.68 35.39
N ALA A 146 -34.21 -61.35 34.63
CA ALA A 146 -35.51 -62.04 34.49
C ALA A 146 -36.62 -61.90 35.56
N GLY A 147 -37.85 -61.62 35.09
CA GLY A 147 -39.08 -62.20 35.67
C GLY A 147 -40.32 -61.29 35.82
N LEU A 148 -41.29 -61.49 34.91
CA LEU A 148 -42.75 -61.57 35.13
C LEU A 148 -43.62 -60.32 35.45
N ALA A 149 -44.55 -60.09 34.51
CA ALA A 149 -46.00 -59.80 34.65
C ALA A 149 -46.51 -58.54 35.39
N SER A 150 -47.31 -57.71 34.68
CA SER A 150 -48.79 -57.61 34.82
C SER A 150 -49.31 -56.29 34.23
N THR A 151 -50.43 -56.38 33.50
CA THR A 151 -51.30 -55.27 33.04
C THR A 151 -52.06 -54.63 34.22
N PRO A 152 -52.61 -53.40 34.08
CA PRO A 152 -53.98 -53.29 33.54
C PRO A 152 -54.25 -52.08 32.62
N THR A 153 -55.13 -52.37 31.67
CA THR A 153 -56.14 -51.53 30.99
C THR A 153 -56.53 -50.21 31.65
N ALA A 154 -56.53 -49.12 30.87
CA ALA A 154 -57.50 -48.03 30.99
C ALA A 154 -57.87 -47.53 29.59
N ALA A 155 -59.17 -47.57 29.29
CA ALA A 155 -59.79 -47.23 28.00
C ALA A 155 -59.82 -45.71 27.74
N PRO A 156 -59.88 -45.28 26.46
CA PRO A 156 -60.01 -43.87 26.08
C PRO A 156 -61.46 -43.40 26.24
N SER A 157 -61.66 -42.19 26.79
CA SER A 157 -62.95 -41.51 26.80
C SER A 157 -63.03 -40.51 25.63
N PRO A 158 -64.05 -40.58 24.75
CA PRO A 158 -64.20 -39.69 23.61
C PRO A 158 -65.13 -38.52 23.96
N ALA A 159 -64.60 -37.30 24.13
CA ALA A 159 -65.43 -36.10 24.21
C ALA A 159 -64.62 -34.84 23.93
N ALA A 160 -64.67 -34.35 22.69
CA ALA A 160 -64.67 -32.92 22.29
C ALA A 160 -64.47 -32.78 20.77
N ALA A 161 -65.21 -33.57 19.97
CA ALA A 161 -65.35 -33.32 18.55
C ALA A 161 -66.40 -32.22 18.34
N GLY A 162 -65.95 -30.96 18.23
CA GLY A 162 -66.84 -29.82 17.98
C GLY A 162 -66.13 -28.48 17.82
N ALA A 163 -65.00 -28.25 18.51
CA ALA A 163 -64.18 -27.05 18.35
C ALA A 163 -62.98 -27.25 17.41
N ALA A 164 -62.54 -28.50 17.19
CA ALA A 164 -61.37 -28.81 16.37
C ALA A 164 -61.57 -28.58 14.86
N GLY A 165 -62.81 -28.45 14.38
CA GLY A 165 -63.12 -28.34 12.94
C GLY A 165 -62.79 -26.95 12.37
N VAL A 166 -63.14 -25.88 13.09
CA VAL A 166 -62.84 -24.51 12.66
C VAL A 166 -61.36 -24.22 12.83
N ASP A 167 -60.73 -24.65 13.93
CA ASP A 167 -59.28 -24.49 14.13
C ASP A 167 -58.45 -25.30 13.13
N ALA A 168 -58.84 -26.54 12.80
CA ALA A 168 -58.16 -27.33 11.77
C ALA A 168 -58.38 -26.75 10.36
N PHE A 169 -59.58 -26.20 10.08
CA PHE A 169 -59.88 -25.54 8.82
C PHE A 169 -59.11 -24.23 8.66
N ILE A 170 -59.13 -23.35 9.67
CA ILE A 170 -58.31 -22.14 9.77
C ILE A 170 -56.83 -22.50 9.59
N ARG A 171 -56.33 -23.53 10.27
CA ARG A 171 -54.93 -23.97 10.10
C ARG A 171 -54.66 -24.49 8.69
N SER A 172 -55.60 -25.19 8.03
CA SER A 172 -55.43 -25.70 6.66
C SER A 172 -55.53 -24.62 5.57
N VAL A 173 -56.32 -23.57 5.80
CA VAL A 173 -56.48 -22.43 4.88
C VAL A 173 -55.32 -21.44 5.05
N ILE A 174 -54.85 -21.25 6.29
CA ILE A 174 -53.77 -20.31 6.57
C ILE A 174 -52.39 -20.97 6.41
N ALA A 175 -52.19 -22.27 6.69
CA ALA A 175 -50.89 -22.96 6.56
C ALA A 175 -50.17 -22.74 5.21
N PRO A 176 -50.80 -22.80 4.02
CA PRO A 176 -50.14 -22.45 2.76
C PRO A 176 -49.84 -20.95 2.61
N HIS A 177 -50.35 -20.09 3.50
CA HIS A 177 -50.11 -18.66 3.60
C HIS A 177 -49.26 -18.25 4.83
N ILE A 178 -48.91 -19.19 5.72
CA ILE A 178 -47.95 -18.98 6.80
C ILE A 178 -46.57 -19.03 6.17
N GLN A 179 -45.98 -17.86 5.88
CA GLN A 179 -44.56 -17.81 5.61
C GLN A 179 -43.82 -18.17 6.92
N PRO A 180 -42.93 -19.18 6.90
CA PRO A 180 -42.04 -19.40 8.03
C PRO A 180 -41.28 -18.10 8.36
N ASP A 181 -41.27 -17.69 9.63
CA ASP A 181 -40.57 -16.49 10.08
C ASP A 181 -39.05 -16.75 10.08
N HIS A 182 -38.45 -16.68 8.89
CA HIS A 182 -37.01 -16.82 8.69
C HIS A 182 -36.25 -15.53 9.02
N ARG A 183 -36.86 -14.51 9.63
CA ARG A 183 -36.24 -13.19 9.83
C ARG A 183 -34.89 -13.27 10.55
N GLN A 184 -34.77 -14.15 11.55
CA GLN A 184 -33.52 -14.35 12.30
C GLN A 184 -32.45 -15.07 11.47
N GLU A 185 -32.82 -16.13 10.76
CA GLU A 185 -31.93 -16.89 9.87
C GLU A 185 -31.46 -16.01 8.72
N GLN A 186 -32.37 -15.29 8.08
CA GLN A 186 -32.12 -14.32 7.04
C GLN A 186 -31.14 -13.23 7.50
N ALA A 187 -31.38 -12.61 8.65
CA ALA A 187 -30.47 -11.63 9.22
C ALA A 187 -29.06 -12.22 9.47
N THR A 188 -28.98 -13.47 9.93
CA THR A 188 -27.71 -14.15 10.19
C THR A 188 -26.93 -14.44 8.91
N LEU A 189 -27.61 -14.92 7.86
CA LEU A 189 -26.99 -15.20 6.56
C LEU A 189 -26.54 -13.92 5.87
N VAL A 190 -27.36 -12.86 5.92
CA VAL A 190 -26.98 -11.56 5.35
C VAL A 190 -25.81 -10.94 6.11
N ALA A 191 -25.80 -11.01 7.44
CA ALA A 191 -24.65 -10.59 8.24
C ALA A 191 -23.38 -11.38 7.88
N SER A 192 -23.51 -12.66 7.55
CA SER A 192 -22.38 -13.49 7.08
C SER A 192 -21.85 -13.03 5.72
N VAL A 193 -22.74 -12.69 4.78
CA VAL A 193 -22.35 -12.12 3.48
C VAL A 193 -21.71 -10.74 3.63
N ASP A 194 -22.23 -9.89 4.51
CA ASP A 194 -21.67 -8.57 4.79
C ASP A 194 -20.26 -8.69 5.42
N LYS A 195 -20.06 -9.64 6.35
CA LYS A 195 -18.73 -9.96 6.90
C LYS A 195 -17.75 -10.46 5.83
N ALA A 196 -18.20 -11.36 4.95
CA ALA A 196 -17.39 -11.86 3.84
C ALA A 196 -17.01 -10.74 2.87
N THR A 197 -17.94 -9.83 2.57
CA THR A 197 -17.71 -8.65 1.74
C THR A 197 -16.65 -7.74 2.35
N ALA A 198 -16.75 -7.43 3.64
CA ALA A 198 -15.74 -6.62 4.33
C ALA A 198 -14.38 -7.31 4.39
N ALA A 199 -14.33 -8.64 4.59
CA ALA A 199 -13.08 -9.39 4.60
C ALA A 199 -12.40 -9.37 3.22
N GLU A 200 -13.16 -9.59 2.15
CA GLU A 200 -12.66 -9.55 0.78
C GLU A 200 -12.20 -8.14 0.40
N MET A 201 -12.91 -7.09 0.79
CA MET A 201 -12.47 -5.71 0.56
C MET A 201 -11.13 -5.41 1.24
N ARG A 202 -10.93 -5.83 2.50
CA ARG A 202 -9.62 -5.70 3.15
C ARG A 202 -8.54 -6.46 2.38
N ALA A 203 -8.81 -7.68 1.93
CA ALA A 203 -7.85 -8.44 1.13
C ALA A 203 -7.46 -7.73 -0.17
N VAL A 204 -8.40 -7.07 -0.84
CA VAL A 204 -8.13 -6.24 -2.03
C VAL A 204 -7.28 -5.01 -1.67
N LEU A 205 -7.69 -4.23 -0.67
CA LEU A 205 -7.00 -3.00 -0.26
C LEU A 205 -5.59 -3.26 0.27
N HIS A 206 -5.37 -4.41 0.91
CA HIS A 206 -4.09 -4.78 1.53
C HIS A 206 -3.21 -5.63 0.60
N ALA A 207 -3.62 -5.84 -0.65
CA ALA A 207 -2.81 -6.53 -1.62
C ALA A 207 -1.58 -5.66 -1.98
N PRO A 208 -0.35 -6.20 -1.95
CA PRO A 208 0.86 -5.41 -2.18
C PRO A 208 0.88 -4.66 -3.52
N ALA A 209 0.40 -5.29 -4.59
CA ALA A 209 0.32 -4.64 -5.90
C ALA A 209 -0.70 -3.49 -5.94
N PHE A 210 -1.82 -3.61 -5.21
CA PHE A 210 -2.82 -2.56 -5.09
C PHE A 210 -2.28 -1.38 -4.28
N GLN A 211 -1.71 -1.64 -3.09
CA GLN A 211 -1.11 -0.61 -2.26
C GLN A 211 0.05 0.10 -2.95
N ALA A 212 0.88 -0.62 -3.72
CA ALA A 212 1.97 0.01 -4.46
C ALA A 212 1.46 1.03 -5.48
N LEU A 213 0.40 0.68 -6.24
CA LEU A 213 -0.22 1.58 -7.20
C LEU A 213 -0.96 2.74 -6.51
N GLU A 214 -1.73 2.45 -5.46
CA GLU A 214 -2.46 3.47 -4.69
C GLU A 214 -1.48 4.46 -4.03
N SER A 215 -0.40 3.96 -3.43
CA SER A 215 0.67 4.75 -2.80
C SER A 215 1.37 5.65 -3.83
N ALA A 216 1.63 5.15 -5.03
CA ALA A 216 2.23 5.96 -6.09
C ALA A 216 1.34 7.15 -6.48
N TRP A 217 0.06 6.90 -6.74
CA TRP A 217 -0.87 7.94 -7.17
C TRP A 217 -1.26 8.91 -6.05
N ARG A 218 -1.53 8.42 -4.84
CA ARG A 218 -1.80 9.28 -3.68
C ARG A 218 -0.57 10.07 -3.23
N GLY A 219 0.63 9.50 -3.42
CA GLY A 219 1.88 10.23 -3.20
C GLY A 219 2.03 11.42 -4.15
N VAL A 220 1.67 11.26 -5.43
CA VAL A 220 1.62 12.37 -6.40
C VAL A 220 0.53 13.37 -6.03
N GLN A 221 -0.67 12.91 -5.67
CA GLN A 221 -1.76 13.76 -5.18
C GLN A 221 -1.28 14.65 -4.02
N TRP A 222 -0.58 14.04 -3.07
CA TRP A 222 -0.04 14.73 -1.91
C TRP A 222 0.98 15.80 -2.31
N LEU A 223 1.86 15.54 -3.28
CA LEU A 223 2.79 16.55 -3.77
C LEU A 223 2.07 17.72 -4.45
N ILE A 224 1.16 17.46 -5.38
CA ILE A 224 0.48 18.53 -6.14
C ILE A 224 -0.44 19.37 -5.27
N SER A 225 -1.02 18.80 -4.22
CA SER A 225 -1.86 19.54 -3.27
C SER A 225 -1.03 20.35 -2.26
N SER A 226 0.27 20.07 -2.13
CA SER A 226 1.13 20.59 -1.08
C SER A 226 2.27 21.49 -1.58
N LEU A 227 2.38 21.64 -2.91
CA LEU A 227 3.36 22.48 -3.61
C LEU A 227 2.64 23.55 -4.44
N GLU A 228 3.24 24.74 -4.52
CA GLU A 228 2.80 25.80 -5.43
C GLU A 228 3.46 25.56 -6.80
N LEU A 229 2.78 24.78 -7.66
CA LEU A 229 3.30 24.42 -8.98
C LEU A 229 2.95 25.49 -10.02
N ASP A 230 3.96 25.98 -10.74
CA ASP A 230 3.84 27.05 -11.74
C ASP A 230 4.95 26.95 -12.81
N GLU A 231 5.28 28.03 -13.51
CA GLU A 231 6.40 28.05 -14.46
C GLU A 231 7.80 28.00 -13.81
N THR A 232 7.89 28.19 -12.50
CA THR A 232 9.14 28.16 -11.72
C THR A 232 9.34 26.84 -10.99
N LEU A 233 8.27 26.17 -10.54
CA LEU A 233 8.31 24.86 -9.92
C LEU A 233 7.46 23.85 -10.70
N GLU A 234 8.10 22.92 -11.37
CA GLU A 234 7.46 21.91 -12.20
C GLU A 234 7.57 20.51 -11.57
N LEU A 235 6.45 19.78 -11.49
CA LEU A 235 6.42 18.36 -11.16
C LEU A 235 6.22 17.52 -12.42
N HIS A 236 7.03 16.48 -12.60
CA HIS A 236 6.95 15.55 -13.72
C HIS A 236 6.90 14.10 -13.26
N LEU A 237 6.22 13.23 -14.01
CA LEU A 237 6.24 11.78 -13.79
C LEU A 237 6.96 11.03 -14.91
N LEU A 238 7.64 9.96 -14.54
CA LEU A 238 8.11 8.91 -15.45
C LEU A 238 7.61 7.54 -14.96
N ASP A 239 6.81 6.87 -15.80
CA ASP A 239 6.33 5.51 -15.55
C ASP A 239 7.45 4.50 -15.82
N ALA A 240 8.04 3.97 -14.75
CA ALA A 240 9.10 2.97 -14.78
C ALA A 240 9.05 2.11 -13.51
N SER A 241 8.80 0.81 -13.67
CA SER A 241 8.80 -0.13 -12.54
C SER A 241 10.22 -0.49 -12.10
N ARG A 242 10.38 -0.99 -10.88
CA ARG A 242 11.68 -1.44 -10.35
C ARG A 242 12.29 -2.54 -11.23
N GLU A 243 11.45 -3.45 -11.73
CA GLU A 243 11.83 -4.55 -12.61
C GLU A 243 12.38 -4.00 -13.93
N GLU A 244 11.76 -2.96 -14.49
CA GLU A 244 12.23 -2.32 -15.73
C GLU A 244 13.57 -1.61 -15.53
N LEU A 245 13.70 -0.87 -14.43
CA LEU A 245 14.97 -0.20 -14.09
C LEU A 245 16.10 -1.23 -13.92
N THR A 246 15.81 -2.32 -13.21
CA THR A 246 16.78 -3.39 -12.98
C THR A 246 17.16 -4.08 -14.28
N ALA A 247 16.18 -4.45 -15.10
CA ALA A 247 16.40 -5.13 -16.38
C ALA A 247 17.25 -4.27 -17.34
N ASP A 248 16.99 -2.97 -17.42
CA ASP A 248 17.73 -2.03 -18.26
C ASP A 248 19.20 -1.90 -17.81
N ILE A 249 19.43 -1.78 -16.50
CA ILE A 249 20.79 -1.73 -15.93
C ILE A 249 21.54 -3.04 -16.15
N VAL A 250 20.90 -4.19 -15.90
CA VAL A 250 21.52 -5.51 -16.10
C VAL A 250 21.86 -5.74 -17.58
N ALA A 251 20.95 -5.37 -18.50
CA ALA A 251 21.16 -5.50 -19.94
C ALA A 251 22.34 -4.66 -20.45
N SER A 252 22.66 -3.53 -19.79
CA SER A 252 23.78 -2.67 -20.17
C SER A 252 25.17 -3.27 -19.94
N GLN A 253 25.27 -4.36 -19.16
CA GLN A 253 26.54 -5.00 -18.80
C GLN A 253 27.59 -4.01 -18.26
N GLY A 254 27.14 -3.02 -17.49
CA GLY A 254 28.00 -2.00 -16.87
C GLY A 254 28.14 -0.71 -17.67
N ARG A 255 27.69 -0.65 -18.94
CA ARG A 255 27.71 0.56 -19.78
C ARG A 255 26.47 1.41 -19.54
N LEU A 256 26.41 2.08 -18.39
CA LEU A 256 25.22 2.84 -17.96
C LEU A 256 24.78 3.94 -18.96
N THR A 257 25.70 4.50 -19.74
CA THR A 257 25.39 5.49 -20.79
C THR A 257 24.62 4.92 -21.98
N GLU A 258 24.54 3.59 -22.10
CA GLU A 258 23.77 2.92 -23.15
C GLU A 258 22.35 2.56 -22.69
N THR A 259 22.05 2.69 -21.40
CA THR A 259 20.73 2.35 -20.82
C THR A 259 19.62 3.24 -21.36
N GLY A 260 18.41 2.69 -21.44
CA GLY A 260 17.23 3.46 -21.80
C GLY A 260 16.91 4.55 -20.77
N LEU A 261 17.12 4.27 -19.48
CA LEU A 261 16.96 5.23 -18.40
C LEU A 261 17.91 6.43 -18.55
N HIS A 262 19.20 6.19 -18.83
CA HIS A 262 20.16 7.28 -19.04
C HIS A 262 19.76 8.16 -20.22
N ARG A 263 19.27 7.57 -21.32
CA ARG A 263 18.74 8.36 -22.45
C ARG A 263 17.53 9.19 -22.05
N ALA A 264 16.61 8.60 -21.29
CA ALA A 264 15.38 9.26 -20.85
C ALA A 264 15.65 10.44 -19.91
N LEU A 265 16.67 10.34 -19.06
CA LEU A 265 16.96 11.30 -17.99
C LEU A 265 18.07 12.29 -18.31
N ALA A 266 19.19 11.83 -18.88
CA ALA A 266 20.37 12.64 -19.14
C ALA A 266 20.42 13.14 -20.59
N ASP A 267 20.30 12.24 -21.58
CA ASP A 267 20.47 12.62 -22.99
C ASP A 267 19.37 13.53 -23.52
N ARG A 268 18.15 13.42 -22.95
CA ARG A 268 17.02 14.32 -23.26
C ARG A 268 17.40 15.80 -23.19
N TRP A 269 18.26 16.16 -22.24
CA TRP A 269 18.67 17.54 -22.00
C TRP A 269 20.01 17.89 -22.66
N ARG A 270 20.82 16.89 -23.03
CA ARG A 270 22.21 17.06 -23.48
C ARG A 270 22.38 18.03 -24.67
N ASN A 271 21.42 18.04 -25.59
CA ASN A 271 21.50 18.81 -26.83
C ASN A 271 20.50 19.97 -26.92
N GLN A 272 19.86 20.34 -25.82
CA GLN A 272 18.93 21.46 -25.78
C GLN A 272 19.64 22.71 -25.22
N PRO A 273 19.94 23.73 -26.04
CA PRO A 273 20.60 24.95 -25.55
C PRO A 273 19.80 25.61 -24.43
N GLY A 274 20.44 25.85 -23.29
CA GLY A 274 19.80 26.45 -22.11
C GLY A 274 18.93 25.49 -21.30
N ALA A 275 18.77 24.23 -21.70
CA ALA A 275 18.05 23.26 -20.90
C ALA A 275 18.86 22.85 -19.67
N GLN A 276 18.23 23.00 -18.52
CA GLN A 276 18.72 22.46 -17.27
C GLN A 276 18.02 21.13 -17.01
N GLY A 277 18.79 20.12 -16.60
CA GLY A 277 18.26 18.79 -16.31
C GLY A 277 17.35 18.77 -15.09
N TRP A 278 17.21 17.61 -14.47
CA TRP A 278 16.31 17.45 -13.34
C TRP A 278 16.84 18.17 -12.09
N THR A 279 15.93 18.93 -11.46
CA THR A 279 15.92 19.30 -10.04
C THR A 279 16.63 18.35 -9.09
N VAL A 280 15.87 17.26 -8.99
CA VAL A 280 15.80 16.20 -8.01
C VAL A 280 15.00 15.13 -8.73
N ILE A 281 15.42 13.88 -8.58
CA ILE A 281 14.68 12.72 -9.07
C ILE A 281 14.21 11.94 -7.85
N ALA A 282 12.90 11.91 -7.59
CA ALA A 282 12.30 11.14 -6.50
C ALA A 282 11.83 9.78 -7.00
N GLY A 283 12.62 8.74 -6.75
CA GLY A 283 12.22 7.36 -6.96
C GLY A 283 11.24 6.90 -5.88
N LEU A 284 10.19 6.19 -6.28
CA LEU A 284 9.23 5.57 -5.36
C LEU A 284 9.70 4.22 -4.81
N GLN A 285 10.85 3.73 -5.28
CA GLN A 285 11.41 2.45 -4.83
C GLN A 285 12.00 2.57 -3.42
N HIS A 286 12.01 1.43 -2.72
CA HIS A 286 12.56 1.28 -1.38
C HIS A 286 13.77 0.34 -1.40
N PHE A 287 14.86 0.72 -0.73
CA PHE A 287 16.14 0.01 -0.81
C PHE A 287 16.60 -0.52 0.55
N GLY A 288 16.96 -1.80 0.59
CA GLY A 288 17.55 -2.46 1.75
C GLY A 288 19.03 -2.83 1.56
N PRO A 289 19.62 -3.60 2.51
CA PRO A 289 21.03 -3.99 2.48
C PRO A 289 21.36 -5.09 1.46
N ALA A 290 20.37 -5.66 0.76
CA ALA A 290 20.59 -6.73 -0.20
C ALA A 290 21.48 -6.29 -1.37
N ASP A 291 22.37 -7.16 -1.85
CA ASP A 291 23.32 -6.83 -2.93
C ASP A 291 22.63 -6.30 -4.20
N ALA A 292 21.46 -6.84 -4.54
CA ALA A 292 20.66 -6.38 -5.68
C ALA A 292 20.20 -4.92 -5.52
N ASP A 293 19.80 -4.54 -4.30
CA ASP A 293 19.37 -3.20 -3.95
C ASP A 293 20.54 -2.23 -4.01
N ILE A 294 21.68 -2.62 -3.42
CA ILE A 294 22.92 -1.85 -3.45
C ILE A 294 23.40 -1.62 -4.88
N GLY A 295 23.39 -2.65 -5.73
CA GLY A 295 23.78 -2.55 -7.13
C GLY A 295 22.86 -1.63 -7.93
N LEU A 296 21.54 -1.74 -7.73
CA LEU A 296 20.55 -0.90 -8.40
C LEU A 296 20.71 0.58 -8.00
N ILE A 297 20.73 0.89 -6.69
CA ILE A 297 20.82 2.28 -6.24
C ILE A 297 22.17 2.92 -6.62
N ALA A 298 23.26 2.14 -6.66
CA ALA A 298 24.54 2.62 -7.16
C ALA A 298 24.44 3.09 -8.62
N ALA A 299 23.86 2.27 -9.50
CA ALA A 299 23.67 2.62 -10.90
C ALA A 299 22.75 3.83 -11.08
N LEU A 300 21.65 3.92 -10.31
CA LEU A 300 20.76 5.08 -10.32
C LEU A 300 21.48 6.37 -9.89
N GLY A 301 22.33 6.31 -8.87
CA GLY A 301 23.15 7.45 -8.43
C GLY A 301 24.14 7.92 -9.49
N LEU A 302 24.78 6.99 -10.20
CA LEU A 302 25.66 7.31 -11.32
C LEU A 302 24.90 7.95 -12.49
N ILE A 303 23.70 7.46 -12.82
CA ILE A 303 22.85 8.08 -13.85
C ILE A 303 22.38 9.48 -13.39
N ALA A 304 22.02 9.65 -12.12
CA ALA A 304 21.62 10.93 -11.53
C ALA A 304 22.74 11.99 -11.63
N SER A 305 24.01 11.60 -11.44
CA SER A 305 25.17 12.47 -11.58
C SER A 305 25.32 13.15 -12.96
N GLN A 306 24.69 12.56 -13.99
CA GLN A 306 24.64 13.10 -15.35
C GLN A 306 23.28 13.69 -15.73
N SER A 307 22.27 13.54 -14.88
CA SER A 307 20.88 13.95 -15.14
C SER A 307 20.54 15.33 -14.56
N GLY A 308 21.49 15.94 -13.82
CA GLY A 308 21.41 17.33 -13.35
C GLY A 308 21.00 17.51 -11.88
N GLY A 309 20.66 16.43 -11.16
CA GLY A 309 20.24 16.48 -9.76
C GLY A 309 20.31 15.10 -9.10
N PRO A 310 20.22 15.02 -7.76
CA PRO A 310 20.35 13.76 -7.03
C PRO A 310 19.12 12.87 -7.18
N TRP A 311 19.32 11.57 -6.96
CA TRP A 311 18.26 10.59 -6.81
C TRP A 311 17.87 10.44 -5.33
N LEU A 312 16.61 10.70 -5.03
CA LEU A 312 15.99 10.43 -3.74
C LEU A 312 15.24 9.11 -3.77
N ALA A 313 15.33 8.31 -2.72
CA ALA A 313 14.55 7.09 -2.59
C ALA A 313 14.22 6.78 -1.11
N GLY A 314 13.33 5.81 -0.89
CA GLY A 314 13.10 5.25 0.45
C GLY A 314 14.20 4.26 0.83
N ALA A 315 14.50 4.16 2.12
CA ALA A 315 15.44 3.18 2.67
C ALA A 315 14.83 2.39 3.82
N ASP A 316 15.19 1.11 3.89
CA ASP A 316 14.93 0.28 5.05
C ASP A 316 15.88 0.71 6.17
N THR A 317 15.34 0.84 7.39
CA THR A 317 16.13 1.09 8.60
C THR A 317 17.21 0.02 8.84
N ALA A 318 17.07 -1.17 8.25
CA ALA A 318 18.10 -2.22 8.24
C ALA A 318 19.45 -1.73 7.67
N LEU A 319 19.49 -0.73 6.79
CA LEU A 319 20.75 -0.12 6.32
C LEU A 319 21.55 0.57 7.45
N ALA A 320 20.92 0.85 8.59
CA ALA A 320 21.55 1.38 9.79
C ALA A 320 21.63 0.38 10.94
N LEU A 321 20.69 -0.56 11.01
CA LEU A 321 20.46 -1.40 12.19
C LEU A 321 20.87 -2.87 12.00
N ALA A 322 21.11 -3.32 10.77
CA ALA A 322 21.52 -4.71 10.52
C ALA A 322 22.96 -4.99 10.99
N GLU A 323 23.27 -6.27 11.17
CA GLU A 323 24.60 -6.73 11.55
C GLU A 323 25.68 -6.28 10.54
N PRO A 324 26.89 -5.90 10.98
CA PRO A 324 27.92 -5.32 10.12
C PRO A 324 28.26 -6.14 8.87
N ALA A 325 28.19 -7.47 8.95
CA ALA A 325 28.46 -8.36 7.82
C ALA A 325 27.49 -8.11 6.64
N ALA A 326 26.22 -7.86 6.94
CA ALA A 326 25.19 -7.56 5.94
C ALA A 326 25.34 -6.17 5.31
N LEU A 327 26.12 -5.28 5.92
CA LEU A 327 26.30 -3.89 5.50
C LEU A 327 27.58 -3.65 4.69
N THR A 328 28.31 -4.70 4.31
CA THR A 328 29.57 -4.56 3.54
C THR A 328 29.35 -3.86 2.19
N GLY A 329 28.28 -4.23 1.48
CA GLY A 329 27.87 -3.59 0.22
C GLY A 329 27.48 -2.12 0.44
N TRP A 330 26.68 -1.86 1.46
CA TRP A 330 26.27 -0.51 1.86
C TRP A 330 27.47 0.40 2.18
N ALA A 331 28.40 -0.06 3.01
CA ALA A 331 29.60 0.69 3.35
C ALA A 331 30.50 0.97 2.13
N THR A 332 30.53 0.04 1.16
CA THR A 332 31.25 0.25 -0.10
C THR A 332 30.57 1.31 -0.96
N LEU A 333 29.25 1.26 -1.10
CA LEU A 333 28.46 2.22 -1.85
C LEU A 333 28.64 3.64 -1.31
N ARG A 334 28.59 3.83 0.02
CA ARG A 334 28.73 5.15 0.66
C ARG A 334 30.07 5.86 0.39
N ARG A 335 31.11 5.10 0.01
CA ARG A 335 32.43 5.62 -0.37
C ARG A 335 32.65 5.69 -1.88
N SER A 336 31.61 5.40 -2.68
CA SER A 336 31.68 5.43 -4.14
C SER A 336 31.33 6.82 -4.70
N GLU A 337 31.61 7.01 -5.99
CA GLU A 337 31.27 8.24 -6.73
C GLU A 337 29.75 8.45 -6.90
N ALA A 338 28.95 7.40 -6.73
CA ALA A 338 27.49 7.51 -6.74
C ALA A 338 26.95 8.17 -5.46
N ALA A 339 27.65 8.02 -4.34
CA ALA A 339 27.12 8.35 -3.02
C ALA A 339 26.68 9.82 -2.85
N PRO A 340 27.42 10.84 -3.34
CA PRO A 340 26.99 12.24 -3.23
C PRO A 340 25.68 12.55 -3.95
N TRP A 341 25.31 11.72 -4.93
CA TRP A 341 24.11 11.90 -5.76
C TRP A 341 22.90 11.13 -5.25
N LEU A 342 23.01 10.51 -4.08
CA LEU A 342 21.97 9.65 -3.51
C LEU A 342 21.51 10.22 -2.17
N GLY A 343 20.22 10.47 -2.02
CA GLY A 343 19.57 10.81 -0.75
C GLY A 343 18.54 9.76 -0.38
N LEU A 344 18.72 9.07 0.75
CA LEU A 344 17.77 8.03 1.17
C LEU A 344 17.03 8.43 2.43
N ALA A 345 15.70 8.41 2.40
CA ALA A 345 14.84 8.77 3.52
C ALA A 345 14.24 7.53 4.20
N ALA A 346 14.19 7.53 5.52
CA ALA A 346 13.61 6.44 6.31
C ALA A 346 13.00 6.97 7.61
N PRO A 347 11.85 6.46 8.08
CA PRO A 347 10.99 5.47 7.43
C PRO A 347 9.99 6.07 6.40
N ARG A 348 9.05 5.26 5.91
CA ARG A 348 7.91 5.69 5.08
C ARG A 348 6.94 6.60 5.88
N VAL A 349 6.07 7.34 5.16
CA VAL A 349 5.08 8.27 5.73
C VAL A 349 3.64 7.84 5.38
N LEU A 350 2.68 8.04 6.27
CA LEU A 350 1.29 7.62 6.05
C LEU A 350 0.61 8.52 5.02
N LEU A 351 0.03 7.96 3.96
CA LEU A 351 -0.61 8.72 2.88
C LEU A 351 -2.12 8.86 3.02
N ARG A 352 -2.78 7.90 3.67
CA ARG A 352 -4.24 7.85 3.77
C ARG A 352 -4.70 7.35 5.13
N LEU A 353 -5.80 7.90 5.65
CA LEU A 353 -6.52 7.34 6.79
C LEU A 353 -7.22 6.04 6.40
N PRO A 354 -7.19 5.00 7.24
CA PRO A 354 -7.99 3.81 6.99
C PRO A 354 -9.48 4.13 6.80
N TYR A 355 -10.17 3.41 5.91
CA TYR A 355 -11.60 3.60 5.68
C TYR A 355 -12.43 3.11 6.88
N GLY A 356 -13.48 3.85 7.21
CA GLY A 356 -14.32 3.56 8.37
C GLY A 356 -15.26 4.71 8.71
N GLN A 357 -16.24 4.45 9.56
CA GLN A 357 -17.30 5.41 9.89
C GLN A 357 -16.79 6.71 10.53
N ARG A 358 -15.64 6.65 11.20
CA ARG A 358 -15.02 7.78 11.91
C ARG A 358 -14.00 8.55 11.07
N SER A 359 -13.68 8.05 9.88
CA SER A 359 -12.65 8.60 9.00
C SER A 359 -13.27 8.87 7.62
N ASP A 360 -13.13 7.92 6.71
CA ASP A 360 -13.67 7.97 5.35
C ASP A 360 -14.74 6.87 5.19
N PRO A 361 -16.04 7.20 5.33
CA PRO A 361 -17.12 6.23 5.41
C PRO A 361 -17.50 5.68 4.03
N CYS A 362 -17.67 4.36 3.94
CA CYS A 362 -18.22 3.71 2.74
C CYS A 362 -19.75 3.77 2.74
N SER A 363 -20.33 4.17 1.60
CA SER A 363 -21.77 4.34 1.43
C SER A 363 -22.46 3.09 0.88
N ALA A 364 -21.73 2.26 0.11
CA ALA A 364 -22.33 1.13 -0.59
C ALA A 364 -22.53 -0.11 0.30
N PHE A 365 -21.73 -0.26 1.35
CA PHE A 365 -21.81 -1.34 2.33
C PHE A 365 -21.13 -0.95 3.65
N ALA A 366 -21.48 -1.65 4.74
CA ALA A 366 -20.84 -1.42 6.03
C ALA A 366 -19.40 -1.92 5.99
N PHE A 367 -18.44 -1.00 6.15
CA PHE A 367 -17.02 -1.30 6.05
C PHE A 367 -16.21 -0.60 7.14
N GLU A 368 -15.30 -1.36 7.74
CA GLU A 368 -14.23 -0.88 8.60
C GLU A 368 -12.95 -1.58 8.14
N GLU A 369 -11.94 -0.81 7.74
CA GLU A 369 -10.66 -1.35 7.28
C GLU A 369 -9.90 -2.01 8.44
N PHE A 370 -10.03 -1.44 9.65
CA PHE A 370 -9.52 -2.02 10.90
C PHE A 370 -10.64 -2.04 11.95
N PRO A 371 -11.37 -3.15 12.12
CA PRO A 371 -12.55 -3.23 12.99
C PRO A 371 -12.25 -3.18 14.51
N GLY A 372 -11.01 -2.87 14.90
CA GLY A 372 -10.58 -2.70 16.29
C GLY A 372 -9.11 -3.09 16.52
N GLY A 373 -8.54 -2.60 17.62
CA GLY A 373 -7.15 -2.84 18.00
C GLY A 373 -6.14 -1.99 17.22
N SER A 374 -4.85 -2.28 17.45
CA SER A 374 -3.75 -1.66 16.71
C SER A 374 -3.79 -2.11 15.25
N PRO A 375 -3.59 -1.19 14.27
CA PRO A 375 -3.58 -1.54 12.87
C PRO A 375 -2.42 -2.48 12.54
N VAL A 376 -2.63 -3.39 11.60
CA VAL A 376 -1.53 -4.17 11.04
C VAL A 376 -0.65 -3.22 10.24
N HIS A 377 0.64 -3.12 10.61
CA HIS A 377 1.55 -2.10 10.08
C HIS A 377 1.57 -2.04 8.55
N GLU A 378 1.82 -3.15 7.86
CA GLU A 378 1.89 -3.19 6.38
C GLU A 378 0.51 -3.07 5.70
N ALA A 379 -0.59 -3.15 6.45
CA ALA A 379 -1.92 -2.92 5.89
C ALA A 379 -2.25 -1.42 5.79
N LEU A 380 -1.50 -0.55 6.47
CA LEU A 380 -1.60 0.90 6.30
C LEU A 380 -0.99 1.32 4.97
N LEU A 381 -1.53 2.39 4.36
CA LEU A 381 -1.03 2.90 3.09
C LEU A 381 0.17 3.83 3.30
N TRP A 382 1.36 3.22 3.28
CA TRP A 382 2.63 3.93 3.40
C TRP A 382 3.13 4.49 2.07
N GLY A 383 3.59 5.74 2.10
CA GLY A 383 4.23 6.47 1.02
C GLY A 383 5.75 6.51 1.16
N PRO A 384 6.50 6.50 0.05
CA PRO A 384 7.95 6.61 0.08
C PRO A 384 8.42 7.91 0.75
N GLY A 385 9.41 7.82 1.65
CA GLY A 385 10.01 8.99 2.30
C GLY A 385 10.68 9.96 1.32
N SER A 386 11.03 9.50 0.10
CA SER A 386 11.54 10.36 -0.97
C SER A 386 10.57 11.47 -1.36
N LEU A 387 9.25 11.21 -1.28
CA LEU A 387 8.22 12.21 -1.54
C LEU A 387 8.21 13.29 -0.45
N ALA A 388 8.38 12.92 0.82
CA ALA A 388 8.49 13.88 1.92
C ALA A 388 9.70 14.82 1.74
N VAL A 389 10.84 14.25 1.35
CA VAL A 389 12.05 15.05 1.06
C VAL A 389 11.83 15.96 -0.16
N ALA A 390 11.24 15.45 -1.24
CA ALA A 390 10.94 16.24 -2.44
C ALA A 390 9.98 17.40 -2.15
N LEU A 391 8.94 17.17 -1.34
CA LEU A 391 7.99 18.17 -0.89
C LEU A 391 8.68 19.32 -0.16
N LEU A 392 9.53 19.00 0.81
CA LEU A 392 10.25 19.99 1.59
C LEU A 392 11.23 20.81 0.75
N LEU A 393 11.92 20.17 -0.21
CA LEU A 393 12.78 20.90 -1.16
C LEU A 393 11.97 21.86 -2.04
N GLY A 394 10.80 21.42 -2.54
CA GLY A 394 9.91 22.28 -3.34
C GLY A 394 9.36 23.48 -2.55
N ARG A 395 8.97 23.27 -1.29
CA ARG A 395 8.54 24.36 -0.39
C ARG A 395 9.67 25.35 -0.09
N ALA A 396 10.87 24.84 0.19
CA ALA A 396 12.04 25.69 0.39
C ALA A 396 12.35 26.54 -0.84
N TYR A 397 12.27 25.96 -2.04
CA TYR A 397 12.42 26.70 -3.30
C TYR A 397 11.32 27.75 -3.50
N THR A 398 10.06 27.41 -3.21
CA THR A 398 8.93 28.36 -3.32
C THR A 398 9.19 29.61 -2.47
N GLN A 399 9.76 29.45 -1.28
CA GLN A 399 10.03 30.57 -0.37
C GLN A 399 11.27 31.41 -0.75
N LYS A 400 12.31 30.79 -1.30
CA LYS A 400 13.63 31.43 -1.44
C LYS A 400 14.22 31.41 -2.85
N GLY A 401 13.50 30.89 -3.84
CA GLY A 401 14.01 30.64 -5.19
C GLY A 401 15.30 29.83 -5.13
N TRP A 402 16.25 30.09 -6.03
CA TRP A 402 17.54 29.38 -6.09
C TRP A 402 18.50 29.67 -4.92
N GLN A 403 18.14 30.57 -4.01
CA GLN A 403 18.91 30.83 -2.79
C GLN A 403 18.58 29.86 -1.65
N PHE A 404 17.61 28.96 -1.85
CA PHE A 404 17.25 27.96 -0.86
C PHE A 404 18.41 27.00 -0.56
N GLU A 405 18.45 26.51 0.68
CA GLU A 405 19.31 25.42 1.11
C GLU A 405 18.47 24.19 1.51
N PRO A 406 18.94 22.95 1.24
CA PRO A 406 18.31 21.76 1.81
C PRO A 406 18.21 21.85 3.33
N GLY A 407 17.00 21.71 3.85
CA GLY A 407 16.72 21.83 5.28
C GLY A 407 16.28 23.23 5.75
N ASP A 408 16.10 24.19 4.83
CA ASP A 408 15.33 25.41 5.10
C ASP A 408 13.90 25.08 5.55
N GLU A 409 13.30 24.07 4.89
CA GLU A 409 12.05 23.44 5.29
C GLU A 409 12.33 22.02 5.79
N ARG A 410 11.76 21.66 6.95
CA ARG A 410 11.99 20.35 7.59
C ARG A 410 10.75 19.69 8.16
N GLU A 411 9.67 20.42 8.41
CA GLU A 411 8.47 19.88 9.04
C GLU A 411 7.34 19.75 8.01
N ILE A 412 6.62 18.64 8.07
CA ILE A 412 5.39 18.43 7.31
C ILE A 412 4.29 18.16 8.32
N GLY A 413 3.34 19.09 8.43
CA GLY A 413 2.12 18.95 9.20
C GLY A 413 0.96 18.39 8.39
N ASP A 414 -0.22 18.37 9.01
CA ASP A 414 -1.50 17.97 8.41
C ASP A 414 -1.48 16.58 7.76
N LEU A 415 -0.67 15.66 8.30
CA LEU A 415 -0.63 14.27 7.86
C LEU A 415 -1.85 13.50 8.38
N PRO A 416 -2.18 12.34 7.78
CA PRO A 416 -3.20 11.44 8.30
C PRO A 416 -2.95 11.09 9.77
N ALA A 417 -3.94 11.38 10.62
CA ALA A 417 -3.92 11.18 12.06
C ALA A 417 -4.82 9.99 12.44
N TYR A 418 -4.33 8.76 12.28
CA TYR A 418 -5.14 7.59 12.62
C TYR A 418 -5.10 7.31 14.13
N HIS A 419 -6.27 7.24 14.75
CA HIS A 419 -6.42 6.93 16.17
C HIS A 419 -7.05 5.56 16.35
N TYR A 420 -6.45 4.74 17.21
CA TYR A 420 -6.96 3.41 17.55
C TYR A 420 -6.95 3.22 19.07
N THR A 421 -7.60 2.15 19.53
CA THR A 421 -7.60 1.78 20.96
C THR A 421 -6.73 0.55 21.15
N GLN A 422 -5.75 0.64 22.03
CA GLN A 422 -4.89 -0.45 22.44
C GLN A 422 -4.94 -0.58 23.97
N ASP A 423 -5.24 -1.79 24.46
CA ASP A 423 -5.37 -2.07 25.90
C ASP A 423 -6.32 -1.13 26.66
N GLY A 424 -7.33 -0.59 25.98
CA GLY A 424 -8.32 0.35 26.54
C GLY A 424 -7.92 1.82 26.47
N GLU A 425 -6.69 2.13 26.07
CA GLU A 425 -6.18 3.50 25.93
C GLU A 425 -6.22 3.98 24.47
N PRO A 426 -6.60 5.24 24.21
CA PRO A 426 -6.53 5.81 22.87
C PRO A 426 -5.08 6.13 22.51
N GLU A 427 -4.62 5.60 21.38
CA GLU A 427 -3.31 5.88 20.81
C GLU A 427 -3.45 6.57 19.45
N MET A 428 -2.47 7.40 19.11
CA MET A 428 -2.29 7.95 17.76
C MET A 428 -1.20 7.16 17.06
N GLN A 429 -1.53 6.58 15.90
CA GLN A 429 -0.56 6.00 14.98
C GLN A 429 0.47 7.05 14.58
N ALA A 430 1.75 6.68 14.62
CA ALA A 430 2.83 7.54 14.16
C ALA A 430 2.65 7.87 12.66
N CYS A 431 2.85 9.14 12.29
CA CYS A 431 2.68 9.60 10.89
C CYS A 431 3.79 9.10 9.95
N ALA A 432 4.99 8.87 10.47
CA ALA A 432 5.97 7.95 9.89
C ALA A 432 5.86 6.60 10.60
N GLU A 433 6.40 5.52 10.01
CA GLU A 433 6.17 4.13 10.46
C GLU A 433 6.30 3.86 11.96
N ALA A 434 7.15 4.62 12.67
CA ALA A 434 7.33 4.52 14.11
C ALA A 434 7.65 5.87 14.77
N TYR A 435 7.47 5.93 16.09
CA TYR A 435 8.03 7.00 16.93
C TYR A 435 9.51 6.72 17.20
N LEU A 436 10.38 7.29 16.37
CA LEU A 436 11.83 7.18 16.55
C LEU A 436 12.33 8.19 17.58
N GLY A 437 13.04 7.70 18.60
CA GLY A 437 13.78 8.55 19.54
C GLY A 437 15.04 9.16 18.91
N GLU A 438 15.61 10.16 19.58
CA GLU A 438 16.80 10.86 19.08
C GLU A 438 17.97 9.94 18.79
N GLN A 439 18.22 8.93 19.64
CA GLN A 439 19.29 7.95 19.41
C GLN A 439 19.10 7.16 18.12
N ALA A 440 17.87 6.72 17.84
CA ALA A 440 17.55 6.01 16.59
C ALA A 440 17.70 6.93 15.37
N GLY A 441 17.24 8.19 15.49
CA GLY A 441 17.47 9.22 14.46
C GLY A 441 18.95 9.45 14.17
N GLN A 442 19.79 9.53 15.20
CA GLN A 442 21.24 9.69 15.03
C GLN A 442 21.91 8.45 14.43
N ALA A 443 21.45 7.24 14.77
CA ALA A 443 21.94 6.02 14.15
C ALA A 443 21.66 6.00 12.63
N LEU A 444 20.44 6.38 12.23
CA LEU A 444 20.07 6.53 10.83
C LEU A 444 20.91 7.61 10.12
N LEU A 445 21.14 8.77 10.74
CA LEU A 445 22.01 9.82 10.19
C LEU A 445 23.45 9.36 9.98
N GLY A 446 24.02 8.68 10.99
CA GLY A 446 25.38 8.12 10.93
C GLY A 446 25.53 7.07 9.82
N ALA A 447 24.46 6.32 9.55
CA ALA A 447 24.37 5.37 8.45
C ALA A 447 24.20 6.02 7.07
N GLY A 448 24.07 7.35 6.98
CA GLY A 448 23.92 8.06 5.70
C GLY A 448 22.48 8.37 5.30
N LEU A 449 21.49 7.97 6.11
CA LEU A 449 20.06 8.15 5.81
C LEU A 449 19.56 9.52 6.32
N MET A 450 18.43 9.96 5.78
CA MET A 450 17.65 11.12 6.23
C MET A 450 16.48 10.62 7.10
N PRO A 451 16.55 10.74 8.44
CA PRO A 451 15.50 10.26 9.32
C PRO A 451 14.24 11.13 9.21
N VAL A 452 13.10 10.48 9.07
CA VAL A 452 11.76 11.09 9.12
C VAL A 452 11.14 10.79 10.49
N LEU A 453 11.04 11.80 11.35
CA LEU A 453 10.68 11.63 12.75
C LEU A 453 9.23 12.07 13.00
N SER A 454 8.39 11.15 13.48
CA SER A 454 7.01 11.45 13.90
C SER A 454 6.94 12.26 15.19
N HIS A 455 6.02 13.23 15.25
CA HIS A 455 5.68 13.96 16.48
C HIS A 455 4.63 13.19 17.29
N LYS A 456 4.84 13.00 18.61
CA LYS A 456 3.92 12.22 19.47
C LYS A 456 2.52 12.81 19.68
N HIS A 457 2.37 14.13 19.52
CA HIS A 457 1.14 14.86 19.87
C HIS A 457 0.64 15.74 18.73
N ARG A 458 1.22 15.59 17.53
CA ARG A 458 0.85 16.34 16.34
C ARG A 458 0.92 15.38 15.16
N ASN A 459 0.00 15.52 14.22
CA ASN A 459 -0.02 14.78 12.98
C ASN A 459 1.01 15.35 11.99
N ALA A 460 2.28 15.24 12.38
CA ALA A 460 3.40 15.85 11.68
C ALA A 460 4.63 14.96 11.72
N VAL A 461 5.52 15.15 10.74
CA VAL A 461 6.87 14.58 10.73
C VAL A 461 7.92 15.66 10.52
N THR A 462 9.14 15.40 10.97
CA THR A 462 10.31 16.25 10.69
C THR A 462 11.42 15.43 10.04
N VAL A 463 11.95 15.90 8.91
CA VAL A 463 13.21 15.38 8.35
C VAL A 463 14.36 15.96 9.16
N MET A 464 15.07 15.12 9.90
CA MET A 464 16.05 15.56 10.90
C MET A 464 17.19 16.38 10.27
N ARG A 465 17.73 15.90 9.14
CA ARG A 465 18.76 16.58 8.33
C ARG A 465 18.69 16.09 6.89
N PHE A 466 19.01 16.99 5.96
CA PHE A 466 19.18 16.67 4.54
C PHE A 466 20.64 16.35 4.27
N GLN A 467 20.91 15.19 3.68
CA GLN A 467 22.26 14.74 3.34
C GLN A 467 22.22 13.70 2.23
N SER A 468 23.33 13.58 1.52
CA SER A 468 23.60 12.40 0.72
C SER A 468 24.06 11.22 1.60
N ILE A 469 24.09 10.02 1.02
CA ILE A 469 24.56 8.81 1.72
C ILE A 469 26.09 8.79 1.87
N ALA A 470 26.81 9.75 1.29
CA ALA A 470 28.27 9.78 1.26
C ALA A 470 28.91 9.63 2.65
N GLU A 471 30.10 9.02 2.67
CA GLU A 471 30.97 8.96 3.84
C GLU A 471 32.31 9.63 3.50
N PRO A 472 32.64 10.81 4.07
CA PRO A 472 31.87 11.59 5.05
C PRO A 472 30.59 12.20 4.46
N ALA A 473 29.64 12.55 5.33
CA ALA A 473 28.35 13.12 4.90
C ALA A 473 28.54 14.42 4.09
N GLN A 474 27.82 14.51 2.97
CA GLN A 474 27.83 15.67 2.07
C GLN A 474 26.40 16.19 1.89
N PRO A 475 26.21 17.51 1.65
CA PRO A 475 24.89 18.05 1.31
C PRO A 475 24.38 17.43 0.00
N LEU A 476 23.05 17.40 -0.17
CA LEU A 476 22.46 17.00 -1.45
C LEU A 476 22.80 18.05 -2.51
N PRO A 477 23.24 17.65 -3.73
CA PRO A 477 23.60 18.56 -4.80
C PRO A 477 22.35 19.13 -5.50
N VAL A 478 21.55 19.89 -4.75
CA VAL A 478 20.37 20.63 -5.25
C VAL A 478 20.65 22.12 -5.14
N GLY A 479 20.44 22.86 -6.24
CA GLY A 479 20.63 24.33 -6.26
C GLY A 479 21.90 24.80 -6.96
N SER A 480 22.19 26.10 -6.85
CA SER A 480 23.39 26.70 -7.46
C SER A 480 24.64 26.21 -6.73
N ALA A 481 25.59 25.62 -7.46
CA ALA A 481 26.94 25.42 -6.93
C ALA A 481 27.46 26.77 -6.43
N ARG A 482 27.60 26.92 -5.10
CA ARG A 482 28.31 28.07 -4.55
C ARG A 482 29.72 28.05 -5.15
N ARG A 483 30.10 29.16 -5.78
CA ARG A 483 31.46 29.38 -6.27
C ARG A 483 32.46 29.36 -5.14
#